data_AF-A0A3D2L8H7-F1
#
_entry.id   AF-A0A3D2L8H7-F1
#
_cell.length_a   1.000
_cell.length_b   1.000
_cell.length_c   1.000
_cell.angle_alpha   90.00
_cell.angle_beta   90.00
_cell.angle_gamma   90.00
#
_symmetry.space_group_name_H-M   'P 1'
#
loop_
_entity.id
_entity.type
_entity.pdbx_description
1 polymer ?
#
loop_
_entity_poly.entity_id
_entity_poly.type
_entity_poly.pdbx_seq_one_letter_code
_entity_poly.pdbx_strand_id
1 'polypeptide(L)' 'SGIDYVILRPGTLKDDDGDGKVMAGRAITYGDVARGNVAATLAELIDVPEITNEIIELTNGETPVSDAVARLKRG' A
#
# COMPACT_ATOMS: atom_id res chain seq x y z
N SER A 1 13.29 17.38 -4.85
CA SER A 1 12.94 17.57 -3.43
C SER A 1 14.06 17.10 -2.51
N GLY A 2 14.78 16.01 -2.82
CA GLY A 2 15.91 15.54 -1.99
C GLY A 2 15.49 14.87 -0.68
N ILE A 3 14.26 14.37 -0.62
CA ILE A 3 13.68 13.68 0.53
C ILE A 3 13.48 12.20 0.21
N ASP A 4 13.58 11.36 1.23
CA ASP A 4 13.08 9.99 1.18
C ASP A 4 11.56 10.00 1.05
N TYR A 5 11.05 9.20 0.12
CA TYR A 5 9.63 9.21 -0.20
C TYR A 5 9.10 7.82 -0.52
N VAL A 6 7.81 7.66 -0.25
CA VAL A 6 6.99 6.60 -0.82
C VAL A 6 5.74 7.25 -1.39
N ILE A 7 5.42 6.95 -2.64
CA ILE A 7 4.17 7.40 -3.27
C ILE A 7 3.24 6.20 -3.34
N LEU A 8 2.24 6.17 -2.47
CA LEU A 8 1.15 5.20 -2.54
C LEU A 8 0.09 5.69 -3.53
N ARG A 9 -0.18 4.91 -4.58
CA ARG A 9 -1.18 5.16 -5.62
C ARG A 9 -2.37 4.20 -5.42
N PRO A 10 -3.36 4.60 -4.62
CA PRO A 10 -4.56 3.80 -4.48
C PRO A 10 -5.34 3.77 -5.80
N GLY A 11 -6.06 2.66 -6.00
CA GLY A 11 -7.11 2.55 -6.99
C GLY A 11 -8.33 3.43 -6.66
N THR A 12 -9.51 3.07 -7.17
CA THR A 12 -10.73 3.86 -6.91
C THR A 12 -11.09 3.78 -5.43
N LEU A 13 -11.07 4.92 -4.74
CA LEU A 13 -11.41 4.97 -3.32
C LEU A 13 -12.89 4.62 -3.08
N LYS A 14 -13.12 3.75 -2.10
CA LYS A 14 -14.44 3.43 -1.54
C LYS A 14 -14.54 3.88 -0.10
N ASP A 15 -15.72 4.32 0.29
CA ASP A 15 -16.00 4.86 1.61
C ASP A 15 -16.35 3.75 2.60
N ASP A 16 -15.37 2.87 2.83
CA ASP A 16 -15.49 1.71 3.69
C ASP A 16 -14.29 1.65 4.66
N ASP A 17 -14.51 1.06 5.83
CA ASP A 17 -13.46 0.82 6.83
C ASP A 17 -12.39 -0.18 6.34
N GLY A 18 -12.71 -1.00 5.35
CA GLY A 18 -11.83 -2.05 4.86
C GLY A 18 -11.77 -3.27 5.78
N ASP A 19 -11.13 -4.31 5.29
CA ASP A 19 -11.01 -5.64 5.91
C ASP A 19 -9.57 -5.98 6.33
N GLY A 20 -8.65 -5.02 6.18
CA GLY A 20 -7.22 -5.20 6.47
C GLY A 20 -6.47 -6.00 5.41
N LYS A 21 -7.06 -6.25 4.24
CA LYS A 21 -6.44 -7.00 3.15
C LYS A 21 -6.34 -6.20 1.87
N VAL A 22 -5.21 -6.34 1.19
CA VAL A 22 -4.85 -5.57 0.01
C VAL A 22 -4.06 -6.40 -0.99
N MET A 23 -3.93 -5.85 -2.19
CA MET A 23 -2.89 -6.16 -3.15
C MET A 23 -2.02 -4.92 -3.30
N ALA A 24 -0.73 -5.04 -2.99
CA ALA A 24 0.24 -3.95 -3.10
C ALA A 24 1.41 -4.38 -3.99
N GLY A 25 1.88 -3.49 -4.86
CA GLY A 25 2.99 -3.79 -5.75
C GLY A 25 3.41 -2.60 -6.61
N ARG A 26 4.49 -2.77 -7.38
CA ARG A 26 5.01 -1.72 -8.28
C ARG A 26 4.22 -1.63 -9.60
N ALA A 27 3.54 -2.72 -9.96
CA ALA A 27 2.62 -2.82 -11.09
C ALA A 27 1.60 -3.91 -10.74
N ILE A 28 0.35 -3.51 -10.52
CA ILE A 28 -0.75 -4.42 -10.19
C ILE A 28 -1.95 -4.13 -11.10
N THR A 29 -2.95 -5.01 -11.07
CA THR A 29 -4.21 -4.74 -11.75
C THR A 29 -4.95 -3.61 -11.03
N TYR A 30 -5.36 -2.58 -11.77
CA TYR A 30 -6.19 -1.50 -11.23
C TYR A 30 -7.54 -2.03 -10.73
N GLY A 31 -8.06 -1.40 -9.68
CA GLY A 31 -9.30 -1.80 -9.04
C GLY A 31 -9.70 -0.80 -7.98
N ASP A 32 -10.63 -1.22 -7.12
CA ASP A 32 -11.14 -0.38 -6.04
C ASP A 32 -10.37 -0.66 -4.74
N VAL A 33 -10.35 0.30 -3.82
CA VAL A 33 -9.73 0.14 -2.49
C VAL A 33 -10.51 0.90 -1.42
N ALA A 34 -10.73 0.26 -0.27
CA ALA A 34 -11.36 0.90 0.89
C ALA A 34 -10.43 1.96 1.50
N ARG A 35 -10.98 3.12 1.90
CA ARG A 35 -10.21 4.19 2.56
C ARG A 35 -9.48 3.69 3.82
N GLY A 36 -10.11 2.82 4.61
CA GLY A 36 -9.44 2.28 5.80
C GLY A 36 -8.27 1.33 5.46
N ASN A 37 -8.35 0.57 4.36
CA ASN A 37 -7.22 -0.24 3.87
C ASN A 37 -6.06 0.65 3.37
N VAL A 38 -6.36 1.80 2.74
CA VAL A 38 -5.32 2.80 2.37
C VAL A 38 -4.65 3.36 3.62
N ALA A 39 -5.42 3.78 4.62
CA ALA A 39 -4.89 4.33 5.87
C ALA A 39 -4.02 3.30 6.62
N ALA A 40 -4.48 2.05 6.72
CA ALA A 40 -3.70 0.97 7.32
C ALA A 40 -2.39 0.72 6.58
N THR A 41 -2.40 0.74 5.25
CA THR A 41 -1.17 0.56 4.44
C THR A 41 -0.19 1.72 4.63
N LEU A 42 -0.68 2.96 4.68
CA LEU A 42 0.16 4.12 4.96
C LEU A 42 0.80 4.05 6.35
N ALA A 43 0.04 3.61 7.35
CA ALA A 43 0.56 3.43 8.71
C ALA A 43 1.66 2.37 8.74
N GLU A 44 1.44 1.21 8.12
CA GLU A 44 2.43 0.13 8.04
C GLU A 44 3.72 0.56 7.31
N LEU A 45 3.61 1.37 6.23
CA LEU A 45 4.76 1.87 5.50
C LEU A 45 5.66 2.79 6.32
N ILE A 46 5.12 3.51 7.31
CA ILE A 46 5.92 4.38 8.20
C ILE A 46 6.91 3.55 9.02
N ASP A 47 6.52 2.35 9.42
CA ASP A 47 7.33 1.44 10.24
C ASP A 47 8.36 0.65 9.41
N VAL A 48 8.44 0.90 8.10
CA VAL A 48 9.30 0.18 7.15
C VAL A 48 10.15 1.17 6.33
N PRO A 49 11.15 1.83 6.96
CA PRO A 49 11.98 2.84 6.29
C PRO A 49 12.87 2.28 5.17
N GLU A 50 13.04 0.96 5.09
CA GLU A 50 13.77 0.32 3.98
C GLU A 50 13.03 0.48 2.64
N ILE A 51 11.71 0.70 2.67
CA ILE A 51 10.93 1.04 1.49
C ILE A 51 10.99 2.55 1.31
N THR A 52 11.89 3.01 0.44
CA THR A 52 12.07 4.42 0.10
C THR A 52 12.37 4.58 -1.38
N ASN A 53 12.08 5.77 -1.92
CA ASN A 53 12.21 6.15 -3.32
C ASN A 53 11.39 5.25 -4.26
N GLU A 54 10.19 4.86 -3.82
CA GLU A 54 9.32 3.94 -4.56
C GLU A 54 7.92 4.50 -4.80
N ILE A 55 7.31 4.01 -5.88
CA ILE A 55 5.89 4.18 -6.18
C ILE A 55 5.23 2.81 -6.02
N ILE A 56 4.21 2.73 -5.18
CA ILE A 56 3.48 1.50 -4.87
C ILE A 56 2.02 1.71 -5.23
N GLU A 57 1.47 0.81 -6.03
CA GLU A 57 0.06 0.75 -6.34
C GLU A 57 -0.67 -0.09 -5.29
N LEU A 58 -1.93 0.26 -4.99
CA LEU A 58 -2.73 -0.39 -3.97
C LEU A 58 -4.19 -0.59 -4.39
N THR A 59 -4.67 -1.83 -4.31
CA THR A 59 -6.08 -2.20 -4.47
C THR A 59 -6.53 -3.13 -3.35
N ASN A 60 -7.84 -3.35 -3.22
CA ASN A 60 -8.36 -4.44 -2.40
C ASN A 60 -7.82 -5.78 -2.92
N GLY A 61 -7.57 -6.72 -2.01
CA GLY A 61 -7.04 -8.04 -2.33
C GLY A 61 -7.13 -8.97 -1.14
N GLU A 62 -6.37 -10.05 -1.17
CA GLU A 62 -6.49 -11.13 -0.17
C GLU A 62 -5.32 -11.18 0.83
N THR A 63 -4.29 -10.35 0.64
CA THR A 63 -3.09 -10.38 1.50
C THR A 63 -3.24 -9.39 2.64
N PRO A 64 -3.03 -9.77 3.92
CA PRO A 64 -3.00 -8.82 5.02
C PRO A 64 -2.03 -7.66 4.76
N VAL A 65 -2.37 -6.45 5.19
CA VAL A 65 -1.56 -5.25 4.96
C VAL A 65 -0.09 -5.44 5.36
N SER A 66 0.18 -5.98 6.55
CA SER A 66 1.55 -6.24 7.05
C SER A 66 2.34 -7.14 6.10
N ASP A 67 1.71 -8.22 5.62
CA ASP A 67 2.34 -9.18 4.72
C ASP A 67 2.58 -8.57 3.34
N ALA A 68 1.62 -7.76 2.85
CA ALA A 68 1.73 -7.08 1.58
C ALA A 68 2.89 -6.08 1.60
N VAL A 69 3.03 -5.29 2.66
CA VAL A 69 4.14 -4.32 2.83
C VAL A 69 5.47 -5.05 3.01
N ALA A 70 5.52 -6.11 3.82
CA ALA A 70 6.75 -6.88 4.03
C ALA A 70 7.31 -7.44 2.70
N ARG A 71 6.44 -7.85 1.77
CA ARG A 71 6.83 -8.33 0.43
C ARG A 71 7.39 -7.26 -0.50
N LEU A 72 7.22 -5.98 -0.19
CA LEU A 72 7.77 -4.87 -0.99
C LEU A 72 9.25 -4.62 -0.72
N LYS A 73 9.75 -5.04 0.45
CA LYS A 73 11.18 -4.94 0.80
C LYS A 73 12.02 -5.61 -0.27
N ARG A 74 13.07 -4.93 -0.73
CA ARG A 74 14.10 -5.54 -1.57
C ARG A 74 15.08 -6.29 -0.67
N GLY A 75 15.51 -7.47 -1.11
CA GLY A 75 16.65 -8.18 -0.51
C GLY A 75 17.98 -7.52 -0.87
#